data_AF-A0A1W2FBK9-F1
#
_entry.id   AF-A0A1W2FBK9-F1
#
_cell.length_a   1.000
_cell.length_b   1.000
_cell.length_c   1.000
_cell.angle_alpha   90.00
_cell.angle_beta   90.00
_cell.angle_gamma   90.00
#
_symmetry.space_group_name_H-M   'P 1'
#
loop_
_entity.id
_entity.type
_entity.pdbx_description
1 polymer ?
#
loop_
_entity_poly.entity_id
_entity_poly.type
_entity_poly.pdbx_seq_one_letter_code
_entity_poly.pdbx_strand_id
1 'polypeptide(L)' 'MDYTELKNSIKPFLDILDHKLLNEIPGLENPTSENLSIWLWKIIKPIFPDLVRIELKETPTSGVIYEGQRA' A
#
# COMPACT_ATOMS: atom_id res chain seq x y z
N MET A 1 -15.21 -10.53 -6.98
CA MET A 1 -13.77 -10.59 -7.29
C MET A 1 -13.18 -11.75 -6.52
N ASP A 2 -12.45 -12.62 -7.20
CA ASP A 2 -11.74 -13.73 -6.54
C ASP A 2 -10.40 -13.23 -5.94
N TYR A 3 -9.86 -13.95 -4.96
CA TYR A 3 -8.57 -13.63 -4.35
C TYR A 3 -7.41 -13.70 -5.35
N THR A 4 -7.51 -14.57 -6.36
CA THR A 4 -6.49 -14.67 -7.42
C THR A 4 -6.46 -13.40 -8.26
N GLU A 5 -7.65 -12.90 -8.63
CA GLU A 5 -7.83 -11.68 -9.39
C GLU A 5 -7.35 -10.45 -8.59
N LEU A 6 -7.68 -10.37 -7.30
CA LEU A 6 -7.17 -9.36 -6.37
C LEU A 6 -5.64 -9.32 -6.38
N LYS A 7 -5.00 -10.48 -6.17
CA LYS A 7 -3.55 -10.61 -6.09
C LYS A 7 -2.89 -10.17 -7.40
N ASN A 8 -3.43 -10.61 -8.53
CA ASN A 8 -2.89 -10.26 -9.85
C ASN A 8 -3.00 -8.76 -10.14
N SER A 9 -4.11 -8.12 -9.77
CA SER A 9 -4.30 -6.69 -9.94
C SER A 9 -3.44 -5.84 -8.99
N ILE A 10 -3.10 -6.35 -7.80
CA ILE A 10 -2.22 -5.64 -6.85
C ILE A 10 -0.73 -5.81 -7.19
N LYS A 11 -0.35 -6.95 -7.80
CA LYS A 11 1.06 -7.31 -8.07
C LYS A 11 1.89 -6.18 -8.71
N PRO A 12 1.41 -5.44 -9.74
CA PRO A 12 2.19 -4.37 -10.34
C PRO A 12 2.60 -3.27 -9.35
N PHE A 13 1.78 -2.99 -8.32
CA PHE A 13 2.11 -2.00 -7.29
C PHE A 13 3.17 -2.53 -6.32
N LEU A 14 3.15 -3.83 -6.03
CA LEU A 14 4.18 -4.47 -5.20
C LEU A 14 5.52 -4.54 -5.94
N ASP A 15 5.51 -4.78 -7.25
CA ASP A 15 6.71 -4.80 -8.09
C ASP A 15 7.39 -3.40 -8.18
N ILE A 16 6.69 -2.33 -7.81
CA ILE A 16 7.29 -0.98 -7.66
C ILE A 16 8.16 -0.90 -6.40
N LEU A 17 7.79 -1.63 -5.35
CA LEU A 17 8.43 -1.58 -4.03
C LEU A 17 9.48 -2.69 -3.85
N ASP A 18 9.22 -3.87 -4.41
CA ASP A 18 10.04 -5.06 -4.21
C ASP A 18 11.46 -4.87 -4.74
N HIS A 19 12.45 -5.22 -3.92
CA HIS A 19 13.89 -5.05 -4.23
C HIS A 19 14.30 -3.61 -4.63
N LYS A 20 13.59 -2.57 -4.16
CA LYS A 20 13.94 -1.15 -4.44
C LYS A 20 14.21 -0.33 -3.19
N LEU A 21 14.92 0.78 -3.38
CA LEU A 21 15.07 1.81 -2.36
C LEU A 21 13.80 2.66 -2.31
N LEU A 22 13.05 2.55 -1.22
CA LEU A 22 11.77 3.27 -1.06
C LEU A 22 11.91 4.79 -1.17
N ASN A 23 13.02 5.34 -0.67
CA ASN A 23 13.34 6.78 -0.73
C ASN A 23 13.43 7.33 -2.16
N GLU A 24 13.72 6.48 -3.17
CA GLU A 24 13.85 6.90 -4.56
C GLU A 24 12.50 6.92 -5.30
N ILE A 25 11.44 6.42 -4.65
CA ILE A 25 10.11 6.35 -5.25
C ILE A 25 9.42 7.70 -5.01
N PRO A 26 8.89 8.36 -6.07
CA PRO A 26 8.18 9.62 -5.92
C PRO A 26 7.01 9.52 -4.94
N GLY A 27 7.02 10.40 -3.93
CA GLY A 27 6.03 10.41 -2.85
C GLY A 27 6.35 9.48 -1.66
N LEU A 28 7.50 8.81 -1.67
CA LEU A 28 8.04 7.99 -0.56
C LEU A 28 9.42 8.48 -0.09
N GLU A 29 9.71 9.77 -0.24
CA GLU A 29 10.97 10.39 0.21
C GLU A 29 11.23 10.19 1.72
N ASN A 30 10.16 9.99 2.50
CA ASN A 30 10.21 9.57 3.91
C ASN A 30 9.34 8.31 4.12
N PRO A 31 9.88 7.09 3.91
CA PRO A 31 9.12 5.85 3.77
C PRO A 31 8.84 5.20 5.13
N THR A 32 8.24 5.94 6.05
CA THR A 32 7.70 5.33 7.28
C THR A 32 6.51 4.44 6.94
N SER A 33 6.16 3.52 7.84
CA SER A 33 5.02 2.62 7.68
C SER A 33 3.71 3.37 7.41
N GLU A 34 3.50 4.51 8.08
CA GLU A 34 2.36 5.40 7.88
C GLU A 34 2.35 5.99 6.47
N ASN A 35 3.46 6.60 6.05
CA ASN A 35 3.57 7.23 4.72
C ASN A 35 3.43 6.21 3.60
N LEU A 36 3.99 5.01 3.76
CA LEU A 36 3.86 3.92 2.81
C LEU A 36 2.41 3.44 2.70
N SER A 37 1.70 3.30 3.83
CA SER A 37 0.28 2.90 3.81
C SER A 37 -0.62 3.92 3.11
N ILE A 38 -0.35 5.22 3.30
CA ILE A 38 -1.08 6.32 2.62
C ILE A 38 -0.74 6.33 1.12
N TRP A 39 0.53 6.11 0.76
CA TRP A 39 0.96 6.06 -0.63
C TRP A 39 0.30 4.89 -1.37
N LEU A 40 0.32 3.69 -0.78
CA LEU A 40 -0.38 2.52 -1.30
C LEU A 40 -1.89 2.77 -1.43
N TRP A 41 -2.51 3.44 -0.46
CA TRP A 41 -3.92 3.79 -0.55
C TRP A 41 -4.23 4.66 -1.76
N LYS A 42 -3.42 5.71 -2.01
CA LYS A 42 -3.65 6.65 -3.12
C LYS A 42 -3.63 5.98 -4.48
N ILE A 43 -2.79 4.96 -4.68
CA ILE A 43 -2.69 4.24 -5.95
C ILE A 43 -3.69 3.09 -6.06
N ILE A 44 -4.02 2.41 -4.97
CA ILE A 44 -4.92 1.24 -4.95
C ILE A 44 -6.40 1.67 -4.93
N LYS A 45 -6.79 2.67 -4.13
CA LYS A 45 -8.19 3.09 -3.95
C LYS A 45 -8.93 3.46 -5.25
N PRO A 46 -8.31 4.14 -6.24
CA PRO A 46 -8.98 4.42 -7.52
C PRO A 46 -9.31 3.17 -8.34
N ILE A 47 -8.55 2.08 -8.13
CA ILE A 47 -8.69 0.80 -8.86
C ILE A 47 -9.62 -0.13 -8.09
N PHE A 48 -9.58 -0.06 -6.77
CA PHE A 48 -10.45 -0.79 -5.85
C PHE A 48 -11.28 0.19 -5.01
N PRO A 49 -12.40 0.70 -5.54
CA PRO A 49 -13.28 1.63 -4.82
C PRO A 49 -13.77 1.06 -3.49
N ASP A 50 -13.92 -0.26 -3.40
CA ASP A 50 -14.35 -0.98 -2.18
C ASP A 50 -13.22 -1.21 -1.17
N LEU A 51 -11.99 -0.72 -1.42
CA LEU A 51 -10.89 -0.81 -0.46
C LEU A 51 -11.27 -0.07 0.84
N VAL A 52 -11.33 -0.81 1.93
CA VAL A 52 -11.70 -0.27 3.26
C VAL A 52 -10.49 -0.09 4.18
N ARG A 53 -9.44 -0.90 4.01
CA ARG A 53 -8.31 -0.94 4.95
C ARG A 53 -7.05 -1.46 4.27
N ILE A 54 -5.92 -0.85 4.60
CA ILE A 54 -4.57 -1.37 4.35
C ILE A 54 -3.93 -1.65 5.71
N GLU A 55 -3.39 -2.86 5.87
CA GLU A 55 -2.55 -3.22 7.01
C GLU A 55 -1.13 -3.45 6.48
N LEU A 56 -0.18 -2.68 6.99
CA LEU A 56 1.23 -2.77 6.64
C LEU A 56 2.01 -3.19 7.89
N LYS A 57 2.85 -4.22 7.77
CA LYS A 57 3.73 -4.68 8.84
C LYS A 57 5.18 -4.46 8.45
N GLU A 58 5.88 -3.61 9.19
CA GLU A 58 7.31 -3.40 9.03
C GLU A 58 8.10 -4.58 9.58
N THR A 59 7.63 -5.10 10.70
CA THR A 59 8.15 -6.30 11.34
C THR A 59 6.99 -7.20 11.77
N PRO A 60 7.23 -8.46 12.18
CA PRO A 60 6.14 -9.33 12.65
C PRO A 60 5.33 -8.77 13.83
N THR A 61 5.91 -7.85 14.60
CA THR A 61 5.32 -7.27 15.83
C THR A 61 4.97 -5.79 15.72
N SER A 62 5.36 -5.11 14.63
CA SER A 62 5.11 -3.68 14.42
C SER A 62 4.50 -3.40 13.05
N GLY A 63 3.51 -2.53 13.01
CA GLY A 63 2.81 -2.17 11.78
C GLY A 63 1.80 -1.05 11.97
N VAL A 64 1.19 -0.67 10.86
CA VAL A 64 0.20 0.42 10.76
C VAL A 64 -1.05 -0.11 10.05
N ILE A 65 -2.20 0.34 10.54
CA ILE A 65 -3.49 0.14 9.89
C ILE A 65 -3.96 1.51 9.38
N TYR A 66 -4.30 1.58 8.10
CA TYR A 66 -4.85 2.77 7.47
C TYR A 66 -6.21 2.47 6.84
N GLU A 67 -7.24 3.21 7.26
CA GLU A 67 -8.64 3.02 6.84
C GLU A 67 -9.16 4.14 5.93
N GLY A 68 -8.25 4.95 5.38
CA GLY A 68 -8.60 6.11 4.56
C GLY A 68 -8.93 7.36 5.38
N GLN A 69 -9.05 8.50 4.70
CA GLN A 69 -9.63 9.69 5.32
C GLN A 69 -11.14 9.50 5.42
N ARG A 70 -11.68 9.64 6.63
CA ARG A 70 -13.11 9.88 6.81
C ARG A 70 -13.42 11.25 6.22
N ALA A 71 -14.20 11.26 5.14
CA ALA A 71 -14.84 12.46 4.64
C ALA A 71 -15.89 12.97 5.65
#